data_AF-A0A7S2WWN0-F1
#
_entry.id   AF-A0A7S2WWN0-F1
#
_cell.length_a   1.000
_cell.length_b   1.000
_cell.length_c   1.000
_cell.angle_alpha   90.00
_cell.angle_beta   90.00
_cell.angle_gamma   90.00
#
_symmetry.space_group_name_H-M   'P 1'
#
loop_
_entity.id
_entity.type
_entity.pdbx_description
1 polymer ?
#
loop_
_entity_poly.entity_id
_entity_poly.type
_entity_poly.pdbx_seq_one_letter_code
_entity_poly.pdbx_strand_id
1 'polypeptide(L)'
;GKRSNPEEKIKNFLEESEGLIDVMEHEFLLQEMRSLGSNEEKFIAFIGQQFWLWTSIKLWLSIFTNICLLVLVTYSDDSEEISNDSIRIIYYTQLPTLHLATAITLFTSYCVATGWLNVRVALEDNPDGTVTLEWSFYKKMMDRLMGGGYDAPTTEVTFTLPLWTWQVIYFFSTDWKATYYAVFVIISFLGISWTPLFYALSMLDVIRMSPTMTYVFQSTTRNFDQVMSTVFFMLIMLYLFATFAFYNDFQYAFEDHDSCSSRADDNYCGGSLRNWLLLHVDYGVINPLVWTDNSKPVSSLEGTIFNFAYYFLVNLVITAIVSGIIIDTFAEMRSNRKEVLDDLDASCFICDIEPEDFEQYGIRFSDHVK
;
A
#
# COMPACT_ATOMS: atom_id res chain seq x y z
N GLY A 1 -7.92 11.68 -14.33
CA GLY A 1 -9.27 11.39 -14.87
C GLY A 1 -9.15 10.92 -16.30
N LYS A 2 -10.12 10.15 -16.80
CA LYS A 2 -10.26 9.89 -18.24
C LYS A 2 -10.51 11.23 -18.93
N ARG A 3 -9.57 11.66 -19.78
CA ARG A 3 -9.56 12.99 -20.43
C ARG A 3 -10.35 12.91 -21.73
N SER A 4 -11.67 13.06 -21.68
CA SER A 4 -12.54 12.87 -22.85
C SER A 4 -12.78 14.14 -23.69
N ASN A 5 -12.52 15.34 -23.17
CA ASN A 5 -12.77 16.60 -23.87
C ASN A 5 -11.47 17.43 -24.03
N PRO A 6 -11.13 17.90 -25.24
CA PRO A 6 -9.98 18.79 -25.48
C PRO A 6 -9.93 20.02 -24.57
N GLU A 7 -11.08 20.65 -24.31
CA GLU A 7 -11.15 21.82 -23.41
C GLU A 7 -10.74 21.46 -21.97
N GLU A 8 -11.10 20.25 -21.51
CA GLU A 8 -10.73 19.73 -20.20
C GLU A 8 -9.24 19.35 -20.14
N LYS A 9 -8.65 18.88 -21.25
CA LYS A 9 -7.20 18.65 -21.36
C LYS A 9 -6.43 19.96 -21.16
N ILE A 10 -6.85 21.02 -21.84
CA ILE A 10 -6.21 22.35 -21.73
C ILE A 10 -6.39 22.95 -20.35
N LYS A 11 -7.61 22.88 -19.79
CA LYS A 11 -7.89 23.40 -18.45
C LYS A 11 -7.01 22.71 -17.39
N ASN A 12 -6.92 21.39 -17.41
CA ASN A 12 -6.05 20.64 -16.50
C ASN A 12 -4.57 20.97 -16.72
N PHE A 13 -4.14 21.15 -17.98
CA PHE A 13 -2.76 21.56 -18.27
C PHE A 13 -2.45 22.93 -17.65
N LEU A 14 -3.38 23.89 -17.71
CA LEU A 14 -3.21 25.20 -17.09
C LEU A 14 -3.13 25.09 -15.56
N GLU A 15 -4.04 24.34 -14.94
CA GLU A 15 -4.02 24.09 -13.49
C GLU A 15 -2.72 23.39 -13.03
N GLU A 16 -2.25 22.39 -13.78
CA GLU A 16 -0.96 21.72 -13.50
C GLU A 16 0.25 22.63 -13.75
N SER A 17 0.15 23.56 -14.71
CA SER A 17 1.26 24.47 -15.06
C SER A 17 1.55 25.51 -13.99
N GLU A 18 0.53 26.00 -13.27
CA GLU A 18 0.71 26.93 -12.15
C GLU A 18 1.56 26.28 -11.05
N GLY A 19 1.22 25.05 -10.65
CA GLY A 19 2.02 24.30 -9.69
C GLY A 19 3.44 23.99 -10.20
N LEU A 20 3.62 23.79 -11.51
CA LEU A 20 4.95 23.59 -12.11
C LEU A 20 5.83 24.85 -11.99
N ILE A 21 5.24 26.04 -12.13
CA ILE A 21 5.96 27.32 -11.96
C ILE A 21 6.47 27.43 -10.54
N ASP A 22 5.65 27.12 -9.54
CA ASP A 22 6.08 27.17 -8.13
C ASP A 22 7.20 26.18 -7.83
N VAL A 23 7.16 24.97 -8.42
CA VAL A 23 8.25 24.00 -8.32
C VAL A 23 9.54 24.56 -8.95
N MET A 24 9.44 25.21 -10.11
CA MET A 24 10.60 25.81 -10.78
C MET A 24 11.18 26.98 -9.97
N GLU A 25 10.34 27.83 -9.39
CA GLU A 25 10.76 28.93 -8.51
C GLU A 25 11.47 28.37 -7.26
N HIS A 26 10.91 27.33 -6.64
CA HIS A 26 11.51 26.68 -5.49
C HIS A 26 12.88 26.04 -5.81
N GLU A 27 12.99 25.36 -6.94
CA GLU A 27 14.27 24.82 -7.42
C GLU A 27 15.30 25.92 -7.69
N PHE A 28 14.87 27.06 -8.24
CA PHE A 28 15.72 28.23 -8.43
C PHE A 28 16.23 28.78 -7.08
N LEU A 29 15.35 28.93 -6.08
CA LEU A 29 15.73 29.36 -4.74
C LEU A 29 16.71 28.38 -4.06
N LEU A 30 16.52 27.06 -4.25
CA LEU A 30 17.47 26.06 -3.77
C LEU A 30 18.85 26.20 -4.44
N GLN A 31 18.89 26.50 -5.74
CA GLN A 31 20.15 26.78 -6.44
C GLN A 31 20.83 28.07 -5.94
N GLU A 32 20.05 29.10 -5.66
CA GLU A 32 20.55 30.36 -5.09
C GLU A 32 21.14 30.12 -3.70
N MET A 33 20.40 29.45 -2.80
CA MET A 33 20.89 29.07 -1.47
C MET A 33 22.18 28.23 -1.53
N ARG A 34 22.29 27.32 -2.51
CA ARG A 34 23.49 26.50 -2.70
C ARG A 34 24.72 27.31 -3.16
N SER A 35 24.53 28.41 -3.87
CA SER A 35 25.63 29.22 -4.39
C SER A 35 26.03 30.35 -3.43
N LEU A 36 25.05 31.10 -2.93
CA LEU A 36 25.26 32.35 -2.17
C LEU A 36 25.02 32.20 -0.67
N GLY A 37 24.38 31.12 -0.22
CA GLY A 37 24.01 30.93 1.19
C GLY A 37 25.18 30.68 2.14
N SER A 38 24.85 30.64 3.42
CA SER A 38 25.73 30.19 4.50
C SER A 38 26.12 28.71 4.32
N ASN A 39 27.15 28.23 5.02
CA ASN A 39 27.58 26.83 4.91
C ASN A 39 26.46 25.84 5.25
N GLU A 40 25.57 26.19 6.18
CA GLU A 40 24.43 25.37 6.58
C GLU A 40 23.35 25.33 5.50
N GLU A 41 23.00 26.49 4.93
CA GLU A 41 22.04 26.60 3.82
C GLU A 41 22.53 25.86 2.58
N LYS A 42 23.83 25.95 2.28
CA LYS A 42 24.46 25.20 1.19
C LYS A 42 24.32 23.70 1.36
N PHE A 43 24.48 23.22 2.60
CA PHE A 43 24.34 21.81 2.93
C PHE A 43 22.89 21.33 2.82
N ILE A 44 21.93 22.10 3.33
CA ILE A 44 20.49 21.81 3.23
C ILE A 44 20.06 21.77 1.76
N ALA A 45 20.46 22.77 0.97
CA ALA A 45 20.17 22.82 -0.46
C ALA A 45 20.79 21.65 -1.22
N PHE A 46 22.01 21.23 -0.87
CA PHE A 46 22.63 20.03 -1.43
C PHE A 46 21.83 18.76 -1.12
N ILE A 47 21.36 18.60 0.11
CA ILE A 47 20.55 17.44 0.51
C ILE A 47 19.24 17.40 -0.29
N GLY A 48 18.54 18.53 -0.41
CA GLY A 48 17.29 18.62 -1.17
C GLY A 48 17.46 18.30 -2.66
N GLN A 49 18.46 18.90 -3.32
CA GLN A 49 18.67 18.72 -4.76
C GLN A 49 19.16 17.31 -5.15
N GLN A 50 19.78 16.57 -4.25
CA GLN A 50 20.34 15.24 -4.51
C GLN A 50 19.40 14.10 -4.06
N PHE A 51 18.09 14.30 -4.17
CA PHE A 51 17.09 13.34 -3.72
C PHE A 51 17.26 11.91 -4.28
N TRP A 52 17.52 11.78 -5.59
CA TRP A 52 17.71 10.48 -6.25
C TRP A 52 18.96 9.74 -5.77
N LEU A 53 20.01 10.49 -5.42
CA LEU A 53 21.24 9.93 -4.85
C LEU A 53 20.95 9.33 -3.47
N TRP A 54 20.29 10.07 -2.58
CA TRP A 54 19.91 9.58 -1.25
C TRP A 54 18.99 8.38 -1.31
N THR A 55 18.03 8.39 -2.25
CA THR A 55 17.13 7.25 -2.49
C THR A 55 17.92 5.99 -2.88
N SER A 56 18.87 6.14 -3.79
CA SER A 56 19.72 5.02 -4.25
C SER A 56 20.62 4.51 -3.13
N ILE A 57 21.28 5.42 -2.39
CA ILE A 57 22.15 5.07 -1.25
C ILE A 57 21.38 4.29 -0.20
N LYS A 58 20.19 4.80 0.20
CA LYS A 58 19.36 4.15 1.21
C LYS A 58 18.90 2.76 0.75
N LEU A 59 18.52 2.60 -0.51
CA LEU A 59 18.10 1.30 -1.04
C LEU A 59 19.25 0.29 -0.99
N TRP A 60 20.43 0.64 -1.49
CA TRP A 60 21.61 -0.23 -1.44
C TRP A 60 22.00 -0.57 -0.01
N LEU A 61 21.93 0.39 0.90
CA LEU A 61 22.19 0.17 2.31
C LEU A 61 21.17 -0.76 2.95
N SER A 62 19.88 -0.64 2.62
CA SER A 62 18.83 -1.55 3.08
C SER A 62 19.07 -2.97 2.57
N ILE A 63 19.40 -3.15 1.29
CA ILE A 63 19.72 -4.46 0.71
C ILE A 63 20.95 -5.06 1.40
N PHE A 64 22.02 -4.28 1.55
CA PHE A 64 23.24 -4.72 2.23
C PHE A 64 22.97 -5.11 3.68
N THR A 65 22.21 -4.31 4.42
CA THR A 65 21.84 -4.60 5.83
C THR A 65 21.06 -5.90 5.95
N ASN A 66 20.15 -6.18 5.02
CA ASN A 66 19.36 -7.41 5.01
C ASN A 66 20.16 -8.65 4.56
N ILE A 67 21.13 -8.50 3.64
CA ILE A 67 22.07 -9.57 3.31
C ILE A 67 22.94 -9.89 4.53
N CYS A 68 23.42 -8.87 5.24
CA CYS A 68 24.17 -9.06 6.48
C CYS A 68 23.30 -9.71 7.59
N LEU A 69 22.02 -9.34 7.73
CA LEU A 69 21.07 -10.04 8.62
C LEU A 69 21.07 -11.55 8.33
N LEU A 70 20.93 -11.92 7.06
CA LEU A 70 20.81 -13.32 6.64
C LEU A 70 22.07 -14.14 6.99
N VAL A 71 23.26 -13.54 6.91
CA VAL A 71 24.54 -14.23 7.20
C VAL A 71 24.86 -14.25 8.69
N LEU A 72 24.54 -13.17 9.42
CA LEU A 72 25.02 -12.95 10.79
C LEU A 72 24.02 -13.33 11.88
N VAL A 73 22.73 -13.37 11.56
CA VAL A 73 21.69 -13.83 12.49
C VAL A 73 21.67 -15.35 12.43
N THR A 74 22.60 -15.98 13.17
CA THR A 74 22.51 -17.38 13.53
C THR A 74 21.80 -17.48 14.88
N TYR A 75 20.69 -18.20 14.92
CA TYR A 75 20.06 -18.60 16.17
C TYR A 75 20.93 -19.71 16.78
N SER A 76 21.85 -19.35 17.68
CA SER A 76 22.65 -20.32 18.42
C SER A 76 22.04 -20.49 19.81
N ASP A 77 21.43 -21.65 20.07
CA ASP A 77 20.95 -22.03 21.41
C ASP A 77 22.10 -22.37 22.38
N ASP A 78 23.35 -22.46 21.90
CA ASP A 78 24.47 -22.90 22.72
C ASP A 78 25.58 -21.85 22.85
N SER A 79 26.04 -21.77 24.10
CA SER A 79 27.11 -20.97 24.65
C SER A 79 28.50 -21.32 24.08
N GLU A 80 28.74 -21.05 22.80
CA GLU A 80 30.10 -20.94 22.26
C GLU A 80 30.35 -19.52 21.74
N GLU A 81 30.83 -18.74 22.70
CA GLU A 81 31.38 -17.41 22.58
C GLU A 81 32.74 -17.46 21.85
N ILE A 82 33.11 -16.34 21.21
CA ILE A 82 34.47 -15.97 20.78
C ILE A 82 34.88 -16.47 19.38
N SER A 83 34.49 -15.72 18.33
CA SER A 83 35.41 -15.43 17.21
C SER A 83 35.05 -14.20 16.35
N ASN A 84 33.85 -13.61 16.50
CA ASN A 84 33.40 -12.53 15.60
C ASN A 84 32.88 -11.27 16.30
N ASP A 85 33.43 -10.89 17.45
CA ASP A 85 32.99 -9.68 18.19
C ASP A 85 33.13 -8.40 17.36
N SER A 86 34.21 -8.23 16.59
CA SER A 86 34.39 -7.04 15.74
C SER A 86 33.33 -6.94 14.65
N ILE A 87 32.98 -8.07 14.00
CA ILE A 87 31.97 -8.11 12.93
C ILE A 87 30.58 -7.89 13.53
N ARG A 88 30.29 -8.50 14.69
CA ARG A 88 29.05 -8.30 15.43
C ARG A 88 28.88 -6.85 15.89
N ILE A 89 29.92 -6.20 16.43
CA ILE A 89 29.84 -4.80 16.88
C ILE A 89 29.56 -3.87 15.69
N ILE A 90 30.28 -4.00 14.58
CA ILE A 90 30.02 -3.19 13.36
C ILE A 90 28.58 -3.35 12.91
N TYR A 91 28.08 -4.58 12.92
CA TYR A 91 26.75 -4.91 12.47
C TYR A 91 25.63 -4.45 13.41
N TYR A 92 25.77 -4.60 14.73
CA TYR A 92 24.73 -4.21 15.68
C TYR A 92 24.75 -2.71 16.03
N THR A 93 25.82 -1.98 15.70
CA THR A 93 25.95 -0.57 16.08
C THR A 93 26.18 0.38 14.91
N GLN A 94 27.14 0.11 14.01
CA GLN A 94 27.53 1.08 12.98
C GLN A 94 26.60 1.03 11.75
N LEU A 95 26.22 -0.18 11.33
CA LEU A 95 25.35 -0.35 10.17
C LEU A 95 23.91 0.16 10.42
N PRO A 96 23.27 -0.16 11.56
CA PRO A 96 21.98 0.40 11.97
C PRO A 96 21.96 1.93 12.08
N THR A 97 23.02 2.51 12.66
CA THR A 97 23.13 3.98 12.81
C THR A 97 23.32 4.65 11.46
N LEU A 98 24.10 4.06 10.55
CA LEU A 98 24.20 4.52 9.16
C LEU A 98 22.84 4.41 8.44
N HIS A 99 22.12 3.31 8.63
CA HIS A 99 20.79 3.12 8.04
C HIS A 99 19.80 4.18 8.52
N LEU A 100 19.75 4.45 9.83
CA LEU A 100 18.91 5.51 10.39
C LEU A 100 19.33 6.89 9.86
N ALA A 101 20.63 7.19 9.81
CA ALA A 101 21.13 8.46 9.30
C ALA A 101 20.71 8.68 7.84
N THR A 102 20.86 7.67 6.96
CA THR A 102 20.42 7.78 5.56
C THR A 102 18.90 7.91 5.42
N ALA A 103 18.12 7.24 6.27
CA ALA A 103 16.66 7.38 6.28
C ALA A 103 16.24 8.80 6.68
N ILE A 104 16.88 9.38 7.71
CA ILE A 104 16.66 10.77 8.12
C ILE A 104 17.04 11.73 6.99
N THR A 105 18.22 11.55 6.38
CA THR A 105 18.68 12.40 5.27
C THR A 105 17.76 12.31 4.05
N LEU A 106 17.20 11.13 3.75
CA LEU A 106 16.22 10.98 2.67
C LEU A 106 14.91 11.68 2.99
N PHE A 107 14.42 11.56 4.23
CA PHE A 107 13.22 12.26 4.68
C PHE A 107 13.41 13.78 4.65
N THR A 108 14.54 14.29 5.14
CA THR A 108 14.85 15.72 5.08
C THR A 108 15.02 16.21 3.65
N SER A 109 15.68 15.43 2.78
CA SER A 109 15.77 15.70 1.34
C SER A 109 14.40 15.87 0.71
N TYR A 110 13.46 14.96 0.99
CA TYR A 110 12.09 15.06 0.51
C TYR A 110 11.38 16.32 1.00
N CYS A 111 11.49 16.61 2.30
CA CYS A 111 10.86 17.78 2.93
C CYS A 111 11.39 19.09 2.34
N VAL A 112 12.69 19.17 2.07
CA VAL A 112 13.33 20.35 1.46
C VAL A 112 12.96 20.47 -0.02
N ALA A 113 12.96 19.37 -0.78
CA ALA A 113 12.69 19.40 -2.21
C ALA A 113 11.21 19.71 -2.53
N THR A 114 10.27 19.18 -1.75
CA THR A 114 8.83 19.24 -2.07
C THR A 114 7.95 19.60 -0.89
N GLY A 115 8.38 19.28 0.33
CA GLY A 115 7.52 19.48 1.50
C GLY A 115 7.25 20.93 1.86
N TRP A 116 8.22 21.83 1.62
CA TRP A 116 8.01 23.27 1.80
C TRP A 116 6.88 23.81 0.91
N LEU A 117 6.83 23.38 -0.35
CA LEU A 117 5.79 23.82 -1.29
C LEU A 117 4.41 23.37 -0.84
N ASN A 118 4.27 22.10 -0.44
CA ASN A 118 3.01 21.55 0.06
C ASN A 118 2.51 22.28 1.31
N VAL A 119 3.42 22.73 2.18
CA VAL A 119 3.08 23.52 3.38
C VAL A 119 2.72 24.96 3.02
N ARG A 120 3.39 25.58 2.05
CA ARG A 120 3.06 26.92 1.57
C ARG A 120 1.65 26.98 0.99
N VAL A 121 1.32 26.05 0.09
CA VAL A 121 -0.03 25.93 -0.50
C VAL A 121 -1.09 25.74 0.61
N ALA A 122 -0.78 24.93 1.63
CA ALA A 122 -1.68 24.72 2.77
C ALA A 122 -2.00 26.01 3.56
N LEU A 123 -1.04 26.92 3.66
CA LEU A 123 -1.21 28.21 4.34
C LEU A 123 -2.01 29.20 3.50
N GLU A 124 -1.95 29.10 2.18
CA GLU A 124 -2.74 29.91 1.25
C GLU A 124 -4.22 29.49 1.27
N ASP A 125 -4.51 28.18 1.36
CA ASP A 125 -5.88 27.65 1.38
C ASP A 125 -6.62 27.85 2.72
N ASN A 126 -5.92 27.82 3.86
CA ASN A 126 -6.52 27.98 5.19
C ASN A 126 -5.57 28.71 6.17
N PRO A 127 -5.53 30.05 6.15
CA PRO A 127 -4.59 30.85 6.94
C PRO A 127 -4.84 30.76 8.45
N ASP A 128 -6.09 30.50 8.86
CA ASP A 128 -6.50 30.50 10.27
C ASP A 128 -6.39 29.11 10.93
N GLY A 129 -6.05 28.05 10.15
CA GLY A 129 -5.88 26.69 10.65
C GLY A 129 -7.15 26.10 11.28
N THR A 130 -8.32 26.59 10.88
CA THR A 130 -9.61 26.13 11.41
C THR A 130 -9.97 24.80 10.77
N VAL A 131 -10.10 23.76 11.59
CA VAL A 131 -10.56 22.44 11.14
C VAL A 131 -12.02 22.27 11.53
N THR A 132 -12.88 22.11 10.52
CA THR A 132 -14.29 21.78 10.70
C THR A 132 -14.46 20.26 10.56
N LEU A 133 -14.72 19.57 11.67
CA LEU A 133 -15.06 18.16 11.62
C LEU A 133 -16.55 18.02 11.31
N GLU A 134 -16.88 17.82 10.04
CA GLU A 134 -18.23 17.43 9.64
C GLU A 134 -18.46 15.95 9.95
N TRP A 135 -19.50 15.64 10.72
CA TRP A 135 -19.96 14.28 11.01
C TRP A 135 -20.61 13.57 9.80
N SER A 136 -20.25 13.95 8.57
CA SER A 136 -20.91 13.55 7.33
C SER A 136 -20.91 12.02 7.11
N PHE A 137 -19.86 11.33 7.56
CA PHE A 137 -19.79 9.86 7.57
C PHE A 137 -20.80 9.22 8.54
N TYR A 138 -20.85 9.70 9.78
CA TYR A 138 -21.79 9.20 10.80
C TYR A 138 -23.24 9.50 10.42
N LYS A 139 -23.50 10.68 9.84
CA LYS A 139 -24.81 11.07 9.30
C LYS A 139 -25.24 10.16 8.15
N LYS A 140 -24.39 9.94 7.14
CA LYS A 140 -24.68 9.02 6.02
C LYS A 140 -24.91 7.59 6.48
N MET A 141 -24.14 7.12 7.46
CA MET A 141 -24.30 5.79 8.04
C MET A 141 -25.63 5.66 8.80
N MET A 142 -25.98 6.64 9.65
CA MET A 142 -27.21 6.61 10.43
C MET A 142 -28.47 6.82 9.59
N ASP A 143 -28.41 7.66 8.55
CA ASP A 143 -29.52 7.82 7.60
C ASP A 143 -29.83 6.51 6.86
N ARG A 144 -28.80 5.73 6.50
CA ARG A 144 -28.96 4.41 5.87
C ARG A 144 -29.49 3.36 6.83
N LEU A 145 -29.10 3.40 8.11
CA LEU A 145 -29.52 2.44 9.12
C LEU A 145 -30.94 2.69 9.64
N MET A 146 -31.33 3.97 9.80
CA MET A 146 -32.63 4.35 10.38
C MET A 146 -33.71 4.62 9.33
N GLY A 147 -33.45 4.33 8.05
CA GLY A 147 -34.45 4.41 6.99
C GLY A 147 -34.87 5.83 6.61
N GLY A 148 -34.00 6.81 6.84
CA GLY A 148 -34.25 8.24 6.60
C GLY A 148 -35.09 8.88 7.72
N GLY A 149 -34.57 9.98 8.29
CA GLY A 149 -35.24 10.76 9.33
C GLY A 149 -34.43 10.99 10.61
N TYR A 150 -33.12 10.71 10.61
CA TYR A 150 -32.27 11.03 11.75
C TYR A 150 -31.78 12.48 11.65
N ASP A 151 -32.41 13.38 12.41
CA ASP A 151 -31.89 14.72 12.65
C ASP A 151 -30.66 14.63 13.58
N ALA A 152 -29.51 14.31 13.00
CA ALA A 152 -28.23 14.39 13.69
C ALA A 152 -27.99 15.84 14.14
N PRO A 153 -27.56 16.10 15.39
CA PRO A 153 -27.16 17.43 15.80
C PRO A 153 -26.03 17.91 14.88
N THR A 154 -26.26 19.00 14.16
CA THR A 154 -25.28 19.65 13.27
C THR A 154 -24.28 20.49 14.07
N THR A 155 -23.88 20.02 15.25
CA THR A 155 -22.84 20.70 16.02
C THR A 155 -21.52 20.50 15.31
N GLU A 156 -21.21 21.41 14.40
CA GLU A 156 -19.89 21.60 13.84
C GLU A 156 -18.97 21.96 15.01
N VAL A 157 -18.07 21.03 15.35
CA VAL A 157 -17.05 21.32 16.36
C VAL A 157 -15.87 21.90 15.63
N THR A 158 -15.71 23.21 15.72
CA THR A 158 -14.58 23.95 15.16
C THR A 158 -13.44 23.95 16.15
N PHE A 159 -12.31 23.37 15.78
CA PHE A 159 -11.08 23.43 16.57
C PHE A 159 -10.08 24.34 15.86
N THR A 160 -9.54 25.33 16.58
CA THR A 160 -8.41 26.15 16.13
C THR A 160 -7.12 25.50 16.61
N LEU A 161 -6.34 24.95 15.68
CA LEU A 161 -5.05 24.35 16.00
C LEU A 161 -3.93 25.40 15.95
N PRO A 162 -2.88 25.29 16.79
CA PRO A 162 -1.66 26.07 16.61
C PRO A 162 -1.11 25.90 15.19
N LEU A 163 -0.67 26.99 14.56
CA LEU A 163 -0.24 27.02 13.15
C LEU A 163 0.75 25.89 12.80
N TRP A 164 1.74 25.64 13.67
CA TRP A 164 2.74 24.59 13.48
C TRP A 164 2.13 23.17 13.52
N THR A 165 1.15 22.91 14.39
CA THR A 165 0.48 21.59 14.45
C THR A 165 -0.38 21.36 13.22
N TRP A 166 -1.07 22.40 12.74
CA TRP A 166 -1.86 22.34 11.53
C TRP A 166 -0.99 22.05 10.30
N GLN A 167 0.13 22.76 10.18
CA GLN A 167 1.12 22.54 9.11
C GLN A 167 1.63 21.10 9.09
N VAL A 168 1.97 20.53 10.26
CA VAL A 168 2.46 19.16 10.36
C VAL A 168 1.37 18.14 10.00
N ILE A 169 0.15 18.32 10.54
CA ILE A 169 -0.97 17.41 10.27
C ILE A 169 -1.31 17.42 8.78
N TYR A 170 -1.43 18.61 8.18
CA TYR A 170 -1.73 18.75 6.75
C TYR A 170 -0.62 18.16 5.88
N PHE A 171 0.64 18.43 6.23
CA PHE A 171 1.80 17.89 5.51
C PHE A 171 1.75 16.35 5.42
N PHE A 172 1.45 15.67 6.53
CA PHE A 172 1.35 14.21 6.54
C PHE A 172 0.03 13.67 5.99
N SER A 173 -1.10 14.38 6.13
CA SER A 173 -2.40 13.92 5.63
C SER A 173 -2.54 14.04 4.13
N THR A 174 -1.99 15.10 3.54
CA THR A 174 -2.17 15.42 2.12
C THR A 174 -1.09 14.74 1.27
N ASP A 175 0.14 14.66 1.77
CA ASP A 175 1.24 14.04 1.05
C ASP A 175 1.55 12.63 1.56
N TRP A 176 0.96 11.63 0.88
CA TRP A 176 1.25 10.21 1.10
C TRP A 176 2.75 9.89 1.04
N LYS A 177 3.52 10.58 0.19
CA LYS A 177 4.96 10.31 0.04
C LYS A 177 5.73 10.79 1.27
N ALA A 178 5.34 11.91 1.89
CA ALA A 178 5.93 12.38 3.14
C ALA A 178 5.73 11.38 4.28
N THR A 179 4.49 10.92 4.44
CA THR A 179 4.12 9.90 5.44
C THR A 179 4.90 8.60 5.22
N TYR A 180 5.04 8.18 3.97
CA TYR A 180 5.85 7.03 3.61
C TYR A 180 7.30 7.18 4.10
N TYR A 181 8.00 8.27 3.78
CA TYR A 181 9.40 8.46 4.19
C TYR A 181 9.54 8.53 5.72
N ALA A 182 8.59 9.15 6.42
CA ALA A 182 8.57 9.17 7.88
C ALA A 182 8.42 7.75 8.48
N VAL A 183 7.58 6.90 7.89
CA VAL A 183 7.44 5.49 8.32
C VAL A 183 8.77 4.74 8.19
N PHE A 184 9.58 4.96 7.14
CA PHE A 184 10.91 4.31 7.04
C PHE A 184 11.93 4.83 8.06
N VAL A 185 11.82 6.08 8.51
CA VAL A 185 12.61 6.59 9.63
C VAL A 185 12.21 5.84 10.91
N ILE A 186 10.91 5.66 11.16
CA ILE A 186 10.39 4.92 12.32
C ILE A 186 10.84 3.45 12.27
N ILE A 187 10.72 2.77 11.12
CA ILE A 187 11.20 1.40 10.93
C ILE A 187 12.70 1.30 11.21
N SER A 188 13.49 2.26 10.72
CA SER A 188 14.94 2.28 10.96
C SER A 188 15.28 2.49 12.44
N PHE A 189 14.49 3.27 13.15
CA PHE A 189 14.63 3.49 14.59
C PHE A 189 14.23 2.26 15.42
N LEU A 190 13.14 1.57 15.04
CA LEU A 190 12.74 0.29 15.65
C LEU A 190 13.76 -0.81 15.42
N GLY A 191 14.46 -0.78 14.28
CA GLY A 191 15.60 -1.65 13.98
C GLY A 191 16.74 -1.56 15.00
N ILE A 192 17.02 -0.36 15.50
CA ILE A 192 18.03 -0.12 16.55
C ILE A 192 17.46 -0.46 17.93
N SER A 193 16.23 -0.02 18.19
CA SER A 193 15.69 0.00 19.57
C SER A 193 15.14 -1.34 20.03
N TRP A 194 14.56 -2.13 19.11
CA TRP A 194 13.84 -3.36 19.47
C TRP A 194 14.47 -4.61 18.87
N THR A 195 14.54 -4.71 17.55
CA THR A 195 15.16 -5.86 16.87
C THR A 195 15.64 -5.50 15.48
N PRO A 196 16.84 -5.95 15.06
CA PRO A 196 17.34 -5.76 13.70
C PRO A 196 16.43 -6.32 12.61
N LEU A 197 15.51 -7.24 12.95
CA LEU A 197 14.56 -7.81 11.99
C LEU A 197 13.60 -6.77 11.38
N PHE A 198 13.40 -5.62 12.03
CA PHE A 198 12.61 -4.52 11.44
C PHE A 198 13.22 -3.99 10.13
N TYR A 199 14.52 -4.16 9.89
CA TYR A 199 15.15 -3.80 8.62
C TYR A 199 14.63 -4.61 7.42
N ALA A 200 13.97 -5.76 7.65
CA ALA A 200 13.27 -6.49 6.59
C ALA A 200 12.16 -5.64 5.94
N LEU A 201 11.44 -4.85 6.74
CA LEU A 201 10.41 -3.94 6.22
C LEU A 201 11.01 -2.81 5.39
N SER A 202 12.26 -2.42 5.65
CA SER A 202 12.97 -1.40 4.86
C SER A 202 13.18 -1.80 3.40
N MET A 203 13.11 -3.10 3.08
CA MET A 203 13.22 -3.64 1.71
C MET A 203 12.02 -3.31 0.83
N LEU A 204 10.86 -2.99 1.41
CA LEU A 204 9.66 -2.58 0.66
C LEU A 204 9.89 -1.31 -0.18
N ASP A 205 10.97 -0.57 0.11
CA ASP A 205 11.34 0.62 -0.65
C ASP A 205 11.69 0.37 -2.11
N VAL A 206 12.01 -0.88 -2.46
CA VAL A 206 12.20 -1.29 -3.85
C VAL A 206 10.96 -1.07 -4.72
N ILE A 207 9.75 -1.10 -4.12
CA ILE A 207 8.47 -0.97 -4.86
C ILE A 207 8.40 0.38 -5.58
N ARG A 208 8.86 1.45 -4.94
CA ARG A 208 8.85 2.81 -5.51
C ARG A 208 10.01 3.10 -6.44
N MET A 209 11.11 2.35 -6.31
CA MET A 209 12.28 2.54 -7.17
C MET A 209 11.99 2.09 -8.62
N SER A 210 11.11 1.10 -8.79
CA SER A 210 10.76 0.58 -10.11
C SER A 210 9.32 0.95 -10.50
N PRO A 211 9.10 1.58 -11.66
CA PRO A 211 7.74 1.85 -12.16
C PRO A 211 6.97 0.54 -12.38
N THR A 212 7.65 -0.54 -12.75
CA THR A 212 7.04 -1.86 -12.92
C THR A 212 6.52 -2.43 -11.60
N MET A 213 7.30 -2.32 -10.52
CA MET A 213 6.86 -2.81 -9.20
C MET A 213 5.70 -1.97 -8.64
N THR A 214 5.76 -0.64 -8.83
CA THR A 214 4.65 0.24 -8.47
C THR A 214 3.38 -0.15 -9.24
N TYR A 215 3.48 -0.45 -10.53
CA TYR A 215 2.35 -0.91 -11.33
C TYR A 215 1.77 -2.23 -10.82
N VAL A 216 2.62 -3.21 -10.47
CA VAL A 216 2.17 -4.48 -9.87
C VAL A 216 1.48 -4.22 -8.52
N PHE A 217 2.03 -3.38 -7.65
CA PHE A 217 1.39 -3.06 -6.37
C PHE A 217 0.04 -2.33 -6.54
N GLN A 218 -0.03 -1.37 -7.46
CA GLN A 218 -1.26 -0.64 -7.78
C GLN A 218 -2.34 -1.55 -8.36
N SER A 219 -1.97 -2.57 -9.14
CA SER A 219 -2.92 -3.54 -9.69
C SER A 219 -3.75 -4.24 -8.62
N THR A 220 -3.15 -4.51 -7.46
CA THR A 220 -3.81 -5.25 -6.38
C THR A 220 -4.57 -4.31 -5.44
N THR A 221 -4.14 -3.05 -5.34
CA THR A 221 -4.70 -2.06 -4.40
C THR A 221 -5.79 -1.18 -5.02
N ARG A 222 -5.87 -1.05 -6.35
CA ARG A 222 -6.84 -0.18 -7.02
C ARG A 222 -8.30 -0.60 -6.79
N ASN A 223 -8.56 -1.90 -6.72
CA ASN A 223 -9.88 -2.48 -6.44
C ASN A 223 -9.92 -3.16 -5.06
N PHE A 224 -9.19 -2.60 -4.07
CA PHE A 224 -9.05 -3.17 -2.75
C PHE A 224 -10.40 -3.41 -2.05
N ASP A 225 -11.37 -2.51 -2.21
CA ASP A 225 -12.71 -2.65 -1.62
C ASP A 225 -13.42 -3.94 -2.08
N GLN A 226 -13.30 -4.28 -3.37
CA GLN A 226 -13.90 -5.49 -3.94
C GLN A 226 -13.18 -6.75 -3.43
N VAL A 227 -11.85 -6.71 -3.41
CA VAL A 227 -11.02 -7.80 -2.88
C VAL A 227 -11.36 -8.06 -1.41
N MET A 228 -11.39 -7.02 -0.58
CA MET A 228 -11.70 -7.14 0.85
C MET A 228 -13.13 -7.60 1.10
N SER A 229 -14.10 -7.14 0.31
CA SER A 229 -15.49 -7.62 0.39
C SER A 229 -15.58 -9.11 0.08
N THR A 230 -14.79 -9.59 -0.89
CA THR A 230 -14.74 -11.02 -1.27
C THR A 230 -14.05 -11.86 -0.19
N VAL A 231 -12.95 -11.36 0.41
CA VAL A 231 -12.31 -12.01 1.57
C VAL A 231 -13.25 -12.07 2.77
N PHE A 232 -14.01 -11.02 3.03
CA PHE A 232 -15.02 -11.01 4.09
C PHE A 232 -16.13 -12.03 3.82
N PHE A 233 -16.63 -12.11 2.59
CA PHE A 233 -17.58 -13.15 2.17
C PHE A 233 -17.00 -14.57 2.32
N MET A 234 -15.72 -14.77 1.99
CA MET A 234 -15.01 -16.02 2.23
C MET A 234 -15.02 -16.40 3.72
N LEU A 235 -14.67 -15.48 4.62
CA LEU A 235 -14.69 -15.72 6.06
C LEU A 235 -16.09 -16.08 6.58
N ILE A 236 -17.14 -15.44 6.06
CA ILE A 236 -18.53 -15.80 6.37
C ILE A 236 -18.81 -17.24 5.93
N MET A 237 -18.42 -17.62 4.71
CA MET A 237 -18.63 -18.98 4.19
C MET A 237 -17.88 -20.02 5.02
N LEU A 238 -16.60 -19.78 5.34
CA LEU A 238 -15.82 -20.67 6.23
C LEU A 238 -16.50 -20.84 7.58
N TYR A 239 -17.02 -19.75 8.16
CA TYR A 239 -17.73 -19.80 9.44
C TYR A 239 -19.02 -20.63 9.37
N LEU A 240 -19.79 -20.50 8.29
CA LEU A 240 -21.00 -21.29 8.09
C LEU A 240 -20.68 -22.79 7.96
N PHE A 241 -19.67 -23.14 7.17
CA PHE A 241 -19.22 -24.53 7.02
C PHE A 241 -18.67 -25.10 8.33
N ALA A 242 -17.83 -24.35 9.05
CA ALA A 242 -17.28 -24.76 10.34
C ALA A 242 -18.39 -24.96 11.40
N THR A 243 -19.37 -24.06 11.46
CA THR A 243 -20.50 -24.16 12.41
C THR A 243 -21.39 -25.35 12.08
N PHE A 244 -21.66 -25.59 10.80
CA PHE A 244 -22.46 -26.74 10.36
C PHE A 244 -21.76 -28.07 10.66
N ALA A 245 -20.47 -28.16 10.37
CA ALA A 245 -19.63 -29.31 10.68
C ALA A 245 -19.57 -29.59 12.19
N PHE A 246 -19.35 -28.54 13.00
CA PHE A 246 -19.30 -28.64 14.46
C PHE A 246 -20.63 -29.11 15.07
N TYR A 247 -21.75 -28.65 14.53
CA TYR A 247 -23.09 -29.06 14.99
C TYR A 247 -23.37 -30.55 14.70
N ASN A 248 -22.95 -31.02 13.52
CA ASN A 248 -23.21 -32.40 13.08
C ASN A 248 -22.11 -33.41 13.46
N ASP A 249 -21.05 -32.94 14.14
CA ASP A 249 -19.86 -33.73 14.52
C ASP A 249 -19.19 -34.44 13.34
N PHE A 250 -19.09 -33.75 12.19
CA PHE A 250 -18.48 -34.31 10.99
C PHE A 250 -16.97 -34.50 11.16
N GLN A 251 -16.47 -35.68 10.77
CA GLN A 251 -15.05 -35.98 10.83
C GLN A 251 -14.38 -35.81 9.46
N TYR A 252 -13.42 -34.90 9.39
CA TYR A 252 -12.62 -34.66 8.19
C TYR A 252 -11.26 -34.08 8.59
N ALA A 253 -10.34 -34.10 7.65
CA ALA A 253 -9.01 -33.52 7.72
C ALA A 253 -8.79 -32.54 6.57
N PHE A 254 -7.66 -31.84 6.60
CA PHE A 254 -7.07 -31.20 5.44
C PHE A 254 -5.79 -31.97 5.09
N GLU A 255 -5.35 -31.89 3.84
CA GLU A 255 -4.13 -32.57 3.37
C GLU A 255 -2.95 -32.26 4.31
N ASP A 256 -2.24 -33.30 4.76
CA ASP A 256 -1.10 -33.25 5.69
C ASP A 256 -1.39 -32.74 7.13
N HIS A 257 -2.65 -32.67 7.56
CA HIS A 257 -3.02 -32.24 8.91
C HIS A 257 -3.90 -33.24 9.66
N ASP A 258 -3.81 -33.21 10.99
CA ASP A 258 -4.58 -34.09 11.88
C ASP A 258 -6.09 -33.95 11.63
N SER A 259 -6.78 -35.08 11.53
CA SER A 259 -8.22 -35.11 11.33
C SER A 259 -8.97 -34.58 12.54
N CYS A 260 -10.02 -33.80 12.30
CA CYS A 260 -11.02 -33.52 13.31
C CYS A 260 -11.84 -34.78 13.54
N SER A 261 -11.55 -35.50 14.62
CA SER A 261 -12.20 -36.77 14.98
C SER A 261 -13.53 -36.56 15.70
N SER A 262 -13.62 -35.63 16.64
CA SER A 262 -14.90 -35.30 17.29
C SER A 262 -14.79 -33.95 18.00
N ARG A 263 -15.92 -33.28 18.14
CA ARG A 263 -16.10 -32.09 18.98
C ARG A 263 -15.74 -32.35 20.45
N ALA A 264 -15.89 -33.59 20.94
CA ALA A 264 -15.59 -33.97 22.32
C ALA A 264 -14.13 -34.38 22.54
N ASP A 265 -13.33 -34.47 21.48
CA ASP A 265 -11.91 -34.79 21.56
C ASP A 265 -11.09 -33.53 21.89
N ASP A 266 -9.97 -33.67 22.60
CA ASP A 266 -9.07 -32.56 22.99
C ASP A 266 -7.92 -32.37 21.98
N ASN A 267 -8.00 -33.03 20.81
CA ASN A 267 -7.00 -32.96 19.75
C ASN A 267 -6.93 -31.58 19.08
N TYR A 268 -6.14 -31.45 18.00
CA TYR A 268 -5.89 -30.17 17.30
C TYR A 268 -7.17 -29.43 16.86
N CYS A 269 -8.26 -30.15 16.55
CA CYS A 269 -9.59 -29.57 16.28
C CYS A 269 -10.54 -29.50 17.49
N GLY A 270 -10.06 -29.81 18.70
CA GLY A 270 -10.88 -30.17 19.85
C GLY A 270 -11.58 -29.03 20.60
N GLY A 271 -12.72 -29.37 21.21
CA GLY A 271 -13.35 -28.65 22.33
C GLY A 271 -14.07 -27.32 22.06
N SER A 272 -13.80 -26.61 20.95
CA SER A 272 -14.41 -25.29 20.70
C SER A 272 -14.63 -24.96 19.23
N LEU A 273 -15.73 -24.27 18.91
CA LEU A 273 -16.03 -23.77 17.55
C LEU A 273 -14.92 -22.85 17.00
N ARG A 274 -14.19 -22.15 17.88
CA ARG A 274 -13.05 -21.30 17.52
C ARG A 274 -11.95 -22.11 16.83
N ASN A 275 -11.60 -23.28 17.38
CA ASN A 275 -10.54 -24.13 16.80
C ASN A 275 -10.97 -24.68 15.44
N TRP A 276 -12.25 -25.02 15.28
CA TRP A 276 -12.81 -25.43 13.99
C TRP A 276 -12.71 -24.31 12.96
N LEU A 277 -13.08 -23.07 13.31
CA LEU A 277 -12.96 -21.92 12.40
C LEU A 277 -11.50 -21.64 12.03
N LEU A 278 -10.59 -21.65 13.01
CA LEU A 278 -9.16 -21.39 12.76
C LEU A 278 -8.57 -22.42 11.79
N LEU A 279 -8.91 -23.69 11.94
CA LEU A 279 -8.49 -24.73 11.01
C LEU A 279 -8.91 -24.45 9.56
N HIS A 280 -10.15 -23.97 9.35
CA HIS A 280 -10.64 -23.63 8.01
C HIS A 280 -9.95 -22.39 7.43
N VAL A 281 -9.61 -21.41 8.27
CA VAL A 281 -8.87 -20.21 7.86
C VAL A 281 -7.43 -20.57 7.49
N ASP A 282 -6.79 -21.42 8.29
CA ASP A 282 -5.38 -21.79 8.12
C ASP A 282 -5.17 -22.74 6.94
N TYR A 283 -6.00 -23.78 6.81
CA TYR A 283 -5.82 -24.84 5.81
C TYR A 283 -6.95 -24.91 4.78
N GLY A 284 -8.18 -24.63 5.20
CA GLY A 284 -9.36 -24.89 4.38
C GLY A 284 -9.57 -23.95 3.20
N VAL A 285 -8.90 -22.80 3.15
CA VAL A 285 -8.90 -21.89 2.00
C VAL A 285 -7.99 -22.40 0.88
N ILE A 286 -6.90 -23.07 1.25
CA ILE A 286 -5.85 -23.51 0.32
C ILE A 286 -6.11 -24.95 -0.14
N ASN A 287 -6.53 -25.81 0.80
CA ASN A 287 -6.67 -27.23 0.60
C ASN A 287 -8.15 -27.68 0.62
N PRO A 288 -8.53 -28.62 -0.25
CA PRO A 288 -9.83 -29.28 -0.15
C PRO A 288 -9.91 -30.13 1.12
N LEU A 289 -11.14 -30.38 1.60
CA LEU A 289 -11.37 -31.29 2.71
C LEU A 289 -11.07 -32.73 2.29
N VAL A 290 -10.47 -33.49 3.20
CA VAL A 290 -10.32 -34.94 3.11
C VAL A 290 -11.26 -35.55 4.14
N TRP A 291 -12.29 -36.23 3.67
CA TRP A 291 -13.28 -36.81 4.55
C TRP A 291 -12.75 -38.07 5.25
N THR A 292 -12.90 -38.16 6.58
CA THR A 292 -12.36 -39.25 7.40
C THR A 292 -13.42 -39.94 8.26
N ASP A 293 -14.67 -39.48 8.21
CA ASP A 293 -15.76 -40.03 9.01
C ASP A 293 -16.15 -41.44 8.57
N ASN A 294 -15.84 -42.42 9.42
CA ASN A 294 -16.22 -43.82 9.21
C ASN A 294 -17.70 -44.09 9.56
N SER A 295 -18.30 -43.27 10.42
CA SER A 295 -19.70 -43.39 10.83
C SER A 295 -20.67 -42.84 9.78
N LYS A 296 -20.25 -41.76 9.10
CA LYS A 296 -20.92 -41.17 7.94
C LYS A 296 -19.93 -41.17 6.78
N PRO A 297 -19.75 -42.28 6.05
CA PRO A 297 -18.78 -42.34 4.96
C PRO A 297 -19.09 -41.27 3.90
N VAL A 298 -18.11 -40.88 3.07
CA VAL A 298 -18.32 -39.94 1.96
C VAL A 298 -19.48 -40.36 1.08
N SER A 299 -19.67 -41.66 0.87
CA SER A 299 -20.77 -42.23 0.08
C SER A 299 -22.16 -41.94 0.67
N SER A 300 -22.24 -41.46 1.91
CA SER A 300 -23.46 -40.88 2.46
C SER A 300 -23.83 -39.59 1.74
N LEU A 301 -25.14 -39.35 1.62
CA LEU A 301 -25.66 -38.14 0.98
C LEU A 301 -25.14 -36.86 1.67
N GLU A 302 -25.09 -36.87 3.00
CA GLU A 302 -24.61 -35.74 3.82
C GLU A 302 -23.14 -35.43 3.53
N GLY A 303 -22.26 -36.45 3.57
CA GLY A 303 -20.82 -36.27 3.35
C GLY A 303 -20.47 -35.85 1.92
N THR A 304 -21.12 -36.45 0.93
CA THR A 304 -20.91 -36.08 -0.49
C THR A 304 -21.31 -34.62 -0.74
N ILE A 305 -22.50 -34.21 -0.28
CA ILE A 305 -22.99 -32.85 -0.51
C ILE A 305 -22.11 -31.83 0.21
N PHE A 306 -21.73 -32.10 1.46
CA PHE A 306 -20.88 -31.18 2.22
C PHE A 306 -19.51 -30.99 1.56
N ASN A 307 -18.82 -32.10 1.25
CA ASN A 307 -17.49 -32.05 0.64
C ASN A 307 -17.50 -31.36 -0.73
N PHE A 308 -18.49 -31.70 -1.58
CA PHE A 308 -18.65 -31.07 -2.88
C PHE A 308 -18.96 -29.57 -2.77
N ALA A 309 -19.91 -29.20 -1.91
CA ALA A 309 -20.31 -27.80 -1.75
C ALA A 309 -19.16 -26.94 -1.21
N TYR A 310 -18.38 -27.46 -0.27
CA TYR A 310 -17.22 -26.76 0.27
C TYR A 310 -16.15 -26.56 -0.80
N TYR A 311 -15.75 -27.62 -1.50
CA TYR A 311 -14.76 -27.52 -2.56
C TYR A 311 -15.21 -26.55 -3.66
N PHE A 312 -16.45 -26.69 -4.12
CA PHE A 312 -16.98 -25.85 -5.19
C PHE A 312 -17.07 -24.38 -4.76
N LEU A 313 -17.64 -24.07 -3.60
CA LEU A 313 -17.86 -22.68 -3.19
C LEU A 313 -16.57 -22.02 -2.70
N VAL A 314 -15.85 -22.62 -1.76
CA VAL A 314 -14.69 -22.00 -1.09
C VAL A 314 -13.44 -22.09 -1.96
N ASN A 315 -13.05 -23.30 -2.35
CA ASN A 315 -11.76 -23.52 -3.02
C ASN A 315 -11.79 -23.15 -4.51
N LEU A 316 -12.90 -23.42 -5.20
CA LEU A 316 -13.03 -23.13 -6.64
C LEU A 316 -13.60 -21.74 -6.89
N VAL A 317 -14.85 -21.48 -6.49
CA VAL A 317 -15.55 -20.25 -6.89
C VAL A 317 -14.96 -19.01 -6.22
N ILE A 318 -14.86 -18.96 -4.90
CA ILE A 318 -14.41 -17.75 -4.18
C ILE A 318 -12.96 -17.40 -4.51
N THR A 319 -12.04 -18.37 -4.50
CA THR A 319 -10.63 -18.16 -4.89
C THR A 319 -10.50 -17.71 -6.35
N ALA A 320 -11.32 -18.25 -7.26
CA ALA A 320 -11.36 -17.80 -8.67
C ALA A 320 -11.89 -16.37 -8.80
N ILE A 321 -12.86 -15.94 -7.97
CA ILE A 321 -13.35 -14.56 -7.97
C ILE A 321 -12.24 -13.60 -7.53
N VAL A 322 -11.51 -13.90 -6.44
CA VAL A 322 -10.43 -13.03 -5.96
C VAL A 322 -9.34 -12.84 -7.02
N SER A 323 -8.87 -13.94 -7.63
CA SER A 323 -7.88 -13.85 -8.71
C SER A 323 -8.44 -13.18 -9.98
N GLY A 324 -9.71 -13.41 -10.30
CA GLY A 324 -10.43 -12.73 -11.38
C GLY A 324 -10.44 -11.20 -11.23
N ILE A 325 -10.80 -10.69 -10.05
CA ILE A 325 -10.79 -9.24 -9.76
C ILE A 325 -9.39 -8.63 -10.01
N ILE A 326 -8.33 -9.33 -9.58
CA ILE A 326 -6.95 -8.86 -9.77
C ILE A 326 -6.58 -8.86 -11.27
N ILE A 327 -6.92 -9.93 -12.00
CA ILE A 327 -6.66 -10.03 -13.45
C ILE A 327 -7.42 -8.95 -14.23
N ASP A 328 -8.68 -8.71 -13.90
CA ASP A 328 -9.50 -7.68 -14.52
C ASP A 328 -8.90 -6.29 -14.29
N THR A 329 -8.40 -6.03 -13.07
CA THR A 329 -7.71 -4.77 -12.76
C THR A 329 -6.43 -4.62 -13.59
N PHE A 330 -5.63 -5.68 -13.74
CA PHE A 330 -4.45 -5.66 -14.61
C PHE A 330 -4.80 -5.39 -16.08
N ALA A 331 -5.88 -5.99 -16.58
CA ALA A 331 -6.36 -5.81 -17.94
C ALA A 331 -6.85 -4.38 -18.15
N GLU A 332 -7.63 -3.83 -17.22
CA GLU A 332 -8.12 -2.45 -17.25
C GLU A 332 -6.97 -1.45 -17.27
N MET A 333 -5.97 -1.60 -16.39
CA MET A 333 -4.82 -0.70 -16.36
C MET A 333 -4.01 -0.75 -17.66
N ARG A 334 -3.90 -1.94 -18.29
CA ARG A 334 -3.23 -2.08 -19.59
C ARG A 334 -4.04 -1.39 -20.69
N SER A 335 -5.36 -1.55 -20.69
CA SER A 335 -6.26 -0.89 -21.64
C SER A 335 -6.20 0.62 -21.49
N ASN A 336 -6.31 1.15 -20.27
CA ASN A 336 -6.22 2.58 -19.97
C ASN A 336 -4.88 3.16 -20.44
N ARG A 337 -3.77 2.44 -20.21
CA ARG A 337 -2.45 2.89 -20.68
C ARG A 337 -2.38 2.92 -22.21
N LYS A 338 -2.96 1.92 -22.88
CA LYS A 338 -3.01 1.87 -24.34
C LYS A 338 -3.89 3.00 -24.89
N GLU A 339 -5.07 3.23 -24.33
CA GLU A 339 -5.99 4.30 -24.72
C GLU A 339 -5.31 5.68 -24.65
N VAL A 340 -4.53 5.95 -23.60
CA VAL A 340 -3.75 7.19 -23.48
C VAL A 340 -2.67 7.32 -24.55
N LEU A 341 -1.98 6.22 -24.90
CA LEU A 341 -0.97 6.25 -25.96
C LEU A 341 -1.59 6.42 -27.34
N ASP A 342 -2.69 5.70 -27.60
CA ASP A 342 -3.44 5.80 -28.85
C ASP A 342 -4.02 7.23 -29.03
N ASP A 343 -4.50 7.89 -27.96
CA ASP A 343 -4.96 9.29 -27.98
C ASP A 343 -3.83 10.29 -28.32
N LEU A 344 -2.63 10.07 -27.76
CA LEU A 344 -1.45 10.90 -28.03
C LEU A 344 -0.94 10.77 -29.48
N ASP A 345 -1.13 9.59 -30.09
CA ASP A 345 -0.75 9.35 -31.49
C ASP A 345 -1.86 9.80 -32.47
N ALA A 346 -3.12 9.81 -32.04
CA ALA A 346 -4.28 10.12 -32.89
C ALA A 346 -4.50 11.62 -33.14
N SER A 347 -4.15 12.49 -32.19
CA SER A 347 -4.40 13.94 -32.30
C SER A 347 -3.36 14.75 -31.54
N CYS A 348 -3.15 16.00 -31.95
CA CYS A 348 -2.29 16.91 -31.20
C CYS A 348 -2.96 17.38 -29.90
N PHE A 349 -2.21 17.34 -28.79
CA PHE A 349 -2.70 17.66 -27.44
C PHE A 349 -3.33 19.07 -27.30
N ILE A 350 -2.87 20.07 -28.05
CA ILE A 350 -3.32 21.47 -27.91
C ILE A 350 -4.42 21.80 -28.92
N CYS A 351 -4.20 21.51 -30.20
CA CYS A 351 -5.12 21.92 -31.27
C CYS A 351 -6.17 20.86 -31.59
N ASP A 352 -6.04 19.63 -31.08
CA ASP A 352 -6.94 18.49 -31.32
C ASP A 352 -7.10 18.12 -32.81
N ILE A 353 -6.09 18.45 -33.62
CA ILE A 353 -6.07 18.14 -35.06
C ILE A 353 -5.36 16.80 -35.28
N GLU A 354 -5.95 15.96 -36.14
CA GLU A 354 -5.42 14.65 -36.50
C GLU A 354 -4.20 14.78 -37.43
N PRO A 355 -3.23 13.84 -37.38
CA PRO A 355 -2.06 13.83 -38.26
C PRO A 355 -2.39 13.93 -39.76
N GLU A 356 -3.51 13.34 -40.17
CA GLU A 356 -3.96 13.24 -41.56
C GLU A 356 -4.25 14.62 -42.19
N ASP A 357 -4.81 15.53 -41.39
CA ASP A 357 -5.07 16.90 -41.82
C ASP A 357 -3.75 17.66 -42.04
N PHE A 358 -2.74 17.45 -41.19
CA PHE A 358 -1.42 18.07 -41.37
C PHE A 358 -0.72 17.56 -42.63
N GLU A 359 -0.85 16.27 -42.94
CA GLU A 359 -0.30 15.67 -44.15
C GLU A 359 -0.93 16.27 -45.42
N GLN A 360 -2.22 16.62 -45.38
CA GLN A 360 -2.89 17.33 -46.49
C GLN A 360 -2.26 18.70 -46.77
N TYR A 361 -1.81 19.41 -45.73
CA TYR A 361 -1.09 20.68 -45.85
C TYR A 361 0.42 20.51 -46.13
N GLY A 362 0.91 19.28 -46.29
CA GLY A 362 2.32 18.98 -46.52
C GLY A 362 3.21 19.18 -45.29
N ILE A 363 2.62 19.26 -44.10
CA ILE A 363 3.31 19.42 -42.83
C ILE A 363 3.40 18.04 -42.17
N ARG A 364 4.59 17.64 -41.71
CA ARG A 364 4.73 16.40 -40.95
C ARG A 364 4.24 16.60 -39.53
N PHE A 365 3.40 15.69 -39.03
CA PHE A 365 2.91 15.74 -37.66
C PHE A 365 4.04 15.78 -36.62
N SER A 366 5.13 15.05 -36.85
CA SER A 366 6.32 15.06 -35.98
C SER A 366 6.99 16.44 -35.85
N ASP A 367 6.82 17.30 -36.85
CA ASP A 367 7.37 18.66 -36.86
C ASP A 367 6.39 19.67 -36.25
N HIS A 368 5.09 19.33 -36.17
CA HIS A 368 4.07 20.13 -35.49
C HIS A 368 4.12 19.98 -33.95
N VAL A 369 4.39 18.77 -33.46
CA VAL A 369 4.35 18.43 -32.02
C VAL A 369 5.65 18.79 -31.27
N LYS A 370 6.74 19.05 -31.99
CA LYS A 370 8.03 19.50 -31.41
C LYS A 370 8.04 21.01 -31.21
#